data_AF-A0A1V5NA93-F1
#
_entry.id   AF-A0A1V5NA93-F1
#
_cell.length_a   1.000
_cell.length_b   1.000
_cell.length_c   1.000
_cell.angle_alpha   90.00
_cell.angle_beta   90.00
_cell.angle_gamma   90.00
#
_symmetry.space_group_name_H-M   'P 1'
#
loop_
_entity.id
_entity.type
_entity.pdbx_description
1 polymer ?
#
loop_
_entity_poly.entity_id
_entity_poly.type
_entity_poly.pdbx_seq_one_letter_code
_entity_poly.pdbx_strand_id
1 'polypeptide(L)'
;MAGFEDCALNIGTVLPAVINHYQTTKEQSWKNTALKYANALIGLTEISKTPGFLPRGVLSDGITHYRNSSVDQYTMATRAFQCLWDWDQISSHQRRTIKKFVLSLVDLLERHNWNIPTEDGQIAWVCESSEFWPGRSLRLLQMVLTAYHISGEKNILELYRKLRDERHSRRCRGIVNLPGYCNMPYFILQEQFAISQLSKLEPDNDYKLLWTLRLHDFAEFAICRLKELYPSPELLQADIKRLSALQNGSNGWQTSYTEQDYADRRNQTKVEMGAQLDSTSQENADLRTAGFCVRATAQNPRINHEMKCVREPLELLHSFLLADNKELIDTFGKELWPIAKDYYSIIDNDVNPQELCAAHSLANLVAVKMQMNS
;
A
#
# COMPACT_ATOMS: atom_id res chain seq x y z
N MET A 1 -12.27 -8.12 19.75
CA MET A 1 -12.37 -6.90 18.92
C MET A 1 -13.20 -7.27 17.70
N ALA A 2 -14.31 -6.56 17.42
CA ALA A 2 -14.88 -6.62 16.08
C ALA A 2 -13.82 -6.06 15.13
N GLY A 3 -13.33 -6.87 14.20
CA GLY A 3 -12.29 -6.46 13.27
C GLY A 3 -12.88 -5.44 12.30
N PHE A 4 -12.50 -4.18 12.44
CA PHE A 4 -12.78 -3.20 11.40
C PHE A 4 -11.81 -3.48 10.25
N GLU A 5 -12.35 -3.84 9.10
CA GLU A 5 -11.58 -4.16 7.90
C GLU A 5 -10.82 -2.91 7.40
N ASP A 6 -9.61 -3.12 6.87
CA ASP A 6 -8.77 -2.08 6.26
C ASP A 6 -9.29 -1.72 4.84
N CYS A 7 -10.57 -1.36 4.74
CA CYS A 7 -11.24 -1.07 3.47
C CYS A 7 -10.57 0.07 2.70
N ALA A 8 -10.25 1.19 3.36
CA ALA A 8 -9.63 2.34 2.70
C ALA A 8 -8.27 1.98 2.09
N LEU A 9 -7.48 1.19 2.82
CA LEU A 9 -6.21 0.65 2.35
C LEU A 9 -6.39 -0.28 1.14
N ASN A 10 -7.27 -1.26 1.27
CA ASN A 10 -7.51 -2.28 0.24
C ASN A 10 -8.04 -1.65 -1.06
N ILE A 11 -9.07 -0.81 -0.95
CA ILE A 11 -9.63 -0.08 -2.09
C ILE A 11 -8.59 0.89 -2.66
N GLY A 12 -7.87 1.62 -1.81
CA GLY A 12 -6.83 2.56 -2.23
C GLY A 12 -5.71 1.89 -3.04
N THR A 13 -5.40 0.64 -2.71
CA THR A 13 -4.39 -0.17 -3.43
C THR A 13 -4.89 -0.60 -4.80
N VAL A 14 -6.14 -1.06 -4.91
CA VAL A 14 -6.70 -1.68 -6.12
C VAL A 14 -7.21 -0.68 -7.15
N LEU A 15 -7.87 0.37 -6.66
CA LEU A 15 -8.62 1.29 -7.50
C LEU A 15 -7.77 1.92 -8.63
N PRO A 16 -6.51 2.38 -8.39
CA PRO A 16 -5.65 2.87 -9.46
C PRO A 16 -5.51 1.91 -10.64
N ALA A 17 -5.41 0.62 -10.37
CA ALA A 17 -5.19 -0.37 -11.40
C ALA A 17 -6.46 -0.82 -12.13
N VAL A 18 -7.60 -0.85 -11.43
CA VAL A 18 -8.91 -1.05 -12.06
C VAL A 18 -9.21 0.10 -13.04
N ILE A 19 -8.89 1.34 -12.66
CA ILE A 19 -9.00 2.51 -13.54
C ILE A 19 -8.09 2.35 -14.76
N ASN A 20 -6.81 1.99 -14.54
CA ASN A 20 -5.85 1.80 -15.62
C ASN A 20 -6.29 0.71 -16.61
N HIS A 21 -6.85 -0.39 -16.10
CA HIS A 21 -7.37 -1.46 -16.93
C HIS A 21 -8.51 -0.97 -17.82
N TYR A 22 -9.53 -0.32 -17.23
CA TYR A 22 -10.62 0.27 -18.02
C TYR A 22 -10.10 1.28 -19.04
N GLN A 23 -9.14 2.14 -18.68
CA GLN A 23 -8.58 3.12 -19.61
C GLN A 23 -7.91 2.46 -20.82
N THR A 24 -7.44 1.23 -20.68
CA THR A 24 -6.75 0.48 -21.73
C THR A 24 -7.70 -0.38 -22.54
N THR A 25 -8.48 -1.25 -21.89
CA THR A 25 -9.36 -2.22 -22.57
C THR A 25 -10.69 -1.64 -22.98
N LYS A 26 -11.11 -0.55 -22.33
CA LYS A 26 -12.43 0.10 -22.48
C LYS A 26 -13.62 -0.80 -22.11
N GLU A 27 -13.37 -1.92 -21.44
CA GLU A 27 -14.41 -2.85 -21.01
C GLU A 27 -15.31 -2.27 -19.90
N GLN A 28 -16.62 -2.32 -20.11
CA GLN A 28 -17.58 -1.63 -19.25
C GLN A 28 -17.71 -2.25 -17.84
N SER A 29 -17.43 -3.55 -17.68
CA SER A 29 -17.34 -4.24 -16.39
C SER A 29 -16.34 -3.56 -15.47
N TRP A 30 -15.14 -3.26 -15.96
CA TRP A 30 -14.08 -2.60 -15.21
C TRP A 30 -14.40 -1.16 -14.83
N LYS A 31 -15.06 -0.40 -15.71
CA LYS A 31 -15.59 0.92 -15.36
C LYS A 31 -16.58 0.83 -14.20
N ASN A 32 -17.52 -0.11 -14.25
CA ASN A 32 -18.52 -0.28 -13.19
C ASN A 32 -17.86 -0.65 -11.86
N THR A 33 -16.85 -1.53 -11.87
CA THR A 33 -16.05 -1.87 -10.69
C THR A 33 -15.29 -0.67 -10.14
N ALA A 34 -14.62 0.12 -11.00
CA ALA A 34 -13.91 1.32 -10.59
C ALA A 34 -14.86 2.35 -9.94
N LEU A 35 -16.05 2.57 -10.51
CA LEU A 35 -17.05 3.47 -9.94
C LEU A 35 -17.59 2.97 -8.59
N LYS A 36 -17.80 1.66 -8.44
CA LYS A 36 -18.20 1.05 -7.16
C LYS A 36 -17.16 1.31 -6.07
N TYR A 37 -15.88 1.07 -6.38
CA TYR A 37 -14.76 1.32 -5.46
C TYR A 37 -14.55 2.80 -5.17
N ALA A 38 -14.70 3.67 -6.19
CA ALA A 38 -14.66 5.12 -6.00
C ALA A 38 -15.74 5.58 -5.02
N ASN A 39 -16.99 5.12 -5.18
CA ASN A 39 -18.08 5.45 -4.28
C ASN A 39 -17.82 4.98 -2.85
N ALA A 40 -17.30 3.76 -2.67
CA ALA A 40 -16.97 3.24 -1.36
C ALA A 40 -15.86 4.07 -0.68
N LEU A 41 -14.75 4.34 -1.37
CA LEU A 41 -13.63 5.11 -0.82
C LEU A 41 -14.02 6.56 -0.50
N ILE A 42 -14.77 7.21 -1.39
CA ILE A 42 -15.27 8.58 -1.16
C ILE A 42 -16.28 8.59 -0.01
N GLY A 43 -17.17 7.60 0.07
CA GLY A 43 -18.12 7.47 1.18
C GLY A 43 -17.43 7.41 2.54
N LEU A 44 -16.29 6.70 2.65
CA LEU A 44 -15.50 6.66 3.89
C LEU A 44 -15.06 8.06 4.34
N THR A 45 -14.77 8.98 3.42
CA THR A 45 -14.37 10.36 3.74
C THR A 45 -15.51 11.21 4.30
N GLU A 46 -16.76 10.79 4.13
CA GLU A 46 -17.96 11.54 4.53
C GLU A 46 -18.58 11.03 5.83
N ILE A 47 -18.12 9.88 6.34
CA ILE A 47 -18.68 9.22 7.53
C ILE A 47 -18.20 9.87 8.84
N SER A 48 -16.94 10.29 8.89
CA SER A 48 -16.36 10.90 10.10
C SER A 48 -16.88 12.33 10.30
N LYS A 49 -17.11 12.69 11.57
CA LYS A 49 -17.43 14.08 11.94
C LYS A 49 -16.20 14.97 11.99
N THR A 50 -15.01 14.37 12.02
CA THR A 50 -13.73 15.09 12.09
C THR A 50 -13.22 15.35 10.68
N PRO A 51 -13.19 16.62 10.20
CA PRO A 51 -12.71 16.93 8.86
C PRO A 51 -11.28 16.42 8.65
N GLY A 52 -11.07 15.71 7.54
CA GLY A 52 -9.77 15.14 7.17
C GLY A 52 -9.47 13.78 7.78
N PHE A 53 -10.30 13.27 8.70
CA PHE A 53 -10.13 11.92 9.24
C PHE A 53 -10.66 10.87 8.25
N LEU A 54 -9.88 9.82 8.03
CA LEU A 54 -10.22 8.68 7.19
C LEU A 54 -10.40 7.41 8.04
N PRO A 55 -11.64 6.94 8.20
CA PRO A 55 -11.92 5.64 8.78
C PRO A 55 -11.29 4.51 7.97
N ARG A 56 -10.87 3.44 8.66
CA ARG A 56 -10.38 2.20 8.00
C ARG A 56 -11.48 1.53 7.18
N GLY A 57 -12.69 1.51 7.74
CA GLY A 57 -13.88 0.87 7.18
C GLY A 57 -15.09 1.14 8.09
N VAL A 58 -16.24 0.59 7.71
CA VAL A 58 -17.49 0.69 8.47
C VAL A 58 -18.08 -0.68 8.77
N LEU A 59 -18.89 -0.77 9.83
CA LEU A 59 -19.71 -1.94 10.10
C LEU A 59 -20.88 -2.04 9.11
N SER A 60 -21.67 -3.11 9.23
CA SER A 60 -22.82 -3.39 8.37
C SER A 60 -23.93 -2.32 8.42
N ASP A 61 -23.93 -1.45 9.43
CA ASP A 61 -24.84 -0.29 9.50
C ASP A 61 -24.42 0.87 8.59
N GLY A 62 -23.24 0.78 7.96
CA GLY A 62 -22.72 1.77 7.02
C GLY A 62 -22.20 3.06 7.66
N ILE A 63 -22.25 3.20 9.00
CA ILE A 63 -21.92 4.45 9.70
C ILE A 63 -20.98 4.26 10.89
N THR A 64 -21.05 3.12 11.57
CA THR A 64 -20.20 2.85 12.73
C THR A 64 -18.80 2.48 12.25
N HIS A 65 -17.80 3.20 12.74
CA HIS A 65 -16.41 2.99 12.38
C HIS A 65 -15.48 3.06 13.60
N TYR A 66 -14.26 2.54 13.42
CA TYR A 66 -13.24 2.61 14.45
C TYR A 66 -12.59 3.99 14.50
N ARG A 67 -12.52 4.57 15.69
CA ARG A 67 -11.95 5.90 15.93
C ARG A 67 -10.46 6.05 15.60
N ASN A 68 -9.74 4.97 15.33
CA ASN A 68 -8.31 5.01 15.05
C ASN A 68 -8.03 4.51 13.62
N SER A 69 -7.06 5.11 12.95
CA SER A 69 -6.68 4.81 11.58
C SER A 69 -5.23 4.32 11.51
N SER A 70 -4.62 4.32 10.34
CA SER A 70 -3.16 4.25 10.18
C SER A 70 -2.74 5.10 9.01
N VAL A 71 -1.51 5.62 9.01
CA VAL A 71 -0.95 6.34 7.86
C VAL A 71 -0.98 5.51 6.58
N ASP A 72 -0.98 4.19 6.68
CA ASP A 72 -1.08 3.31 5.50
C ASP A 72 -2.42 3.49 4.76
N GLN A 73 -3.53 3.69 5.50
CA GLN A 73 -4.84 3.99 4.91
C GLN A 73 -4.78 5.27 4.07
N TYR A 74 -4.21 6.33 4.63
CA TYR A 74 -4.11 7.63 3.97
C TYR A 74 -3.16 7.57 2.78
N THR A 75 -2.06 6.81 2.87
CA THR A 75 -1.08 6.66 1.79
C THR A 75 -1.75 6.08 0.54
N MET A 76 -2.49 4.97 0.68
CA MET A 76 -3.16 4.32 -0.44
C MET A 76 -4.39 5.11 -0.91
N ALA A 77 -5.19 5.66 0.01
CA ALA A 77 -6.35 6.47 -0.36
C ALA A 77 -5.94 7.73 -1.14
N THR A 78 -4.88 8.42 -0.73
CA THR A 78 -4.34 9.59 -1.43
C THR A 78 -3.92 9.26 -2.85
N ARG A 79 -3.26 8.11 -3.06
CA ARG A 79 -2.90 7.62 -4.40
C ARG A 79 -4.15 7.41 -5.26
N ALA A 80 -5.16 6.76 -4.69
CA ALA A 80 -6.43 6.52 -5.38
C ALA A 80 -7.18 7.81 -5.69
N PHE A 81 -7.22 8.80 -4.78
CA PHE A 81 -7.86 10.08 -5.02
C PHE A 81 -7.24 10.86 -6.16
N GLN A 82 -5.91 10.83 -6.31
CA GLN A 82 -5.27 11.43 -7.48
C GLN A 82 -5.62 10.68 -8.78
N CYS A 83 -5.64 9.34 -8.77
CA CYS A 83 -6.11 8.59 -9.94
C CYS A 83 -7.55 8.95 -10.33
N LEU A 84 -8.44 9.03 -9.34
CA LEU A 84 -9.82 9.42 -9.56
C LEU A 84 -9.91 10.86 -10.08
N TRP A 85 -9.12 11.78 -9.53
CA TRP A 85 -9.09 13.17 -9.98
C TRP A 85 -8.66 13.31 -11.44
N ASP A 86 -7.69 12.52 -11.88
CA ASP A 86 -7.23 12.49 -13.26
C ASP A 86 -8.20 11.73 -14.20
N TRP A 87 -9.13 10.95 -13.64
CA TRP A 87 -10.09 10.17 -14.40
C TRP A 87 -11.34 11.00 -14.74
N ASP A 88 -11.73 11.01 -16.01
CA ASP A 88 -12.84 11.82 -16.53
C ASP A 88 -14.23 11.25 -16.22
N GLN A 89 -14.30 10.04 -15.63
CA GLN A 89 -15.57 9.36 -15.33
C GLN A 89 -16.17 9.70 -13.97
N ILE A 90 -15.43 10.37 -13.08
CA ILE A 90 -15.97 10.77 -11.77
C ILE A 90 -16.85 12.02 -11.88
N SER A 91 -17.96 12.01 -11.15
CA SER A 91 -18.92 13.11 -11.12
C SER A 91 -18.34 14.39 -10.48
N SER A 92 -18.96 15.53 -10.77
CA SER A 92 -18.58 16.80 -10.13
C SER A 92 -18.77 16.78 -8.62
N HIS A 93 -19.74 16.01 -8.09
CA HIS A 93 -19.92 15.85 -6.64
C HIS A 93 -18.74 15.10 -6.03
N GLN A 94 -18.34 13.96 -6.60
CA GLN A 94 -17.18 13.20 -6.16
C GLN A 94 -15.91 14.05 -6.18
N ARG A 95 -15.70 14.85 -7.25
CA ARG A 95 -14.57 15.81 -7.31
C ARG A 95 -14.61 16.78 -6.13
N ARG A 96 -15.75 17.40 -5.85
CA ARG A 96 -15.88 18.32 -4.69
C ARG A 96 -15.59 17.62 -3.37
N THR A 97 -16.09 16.40 -3.16
CA THR A 97 -15.85 15.63 -1.93
C THR A 97 -14.36 15.30 -1.79
N ILE A 98 -13.71 14.80 -2.84
CA ILE A 98 -12.26 14.52 -2.84
C ILE A 98 -11.47 15.79 -2.50
N LYS A 99 -11.74 16.91 -3.19
CA LYS A 99 -11.04 18.19 -2.94
C LYS A 99 -11.23 18.64 -1.49
N LYS A 100 -12.47 18.59 -0.96
CA LYS A 100 -12.76 18.94 0.43
C LYS A 100 -11.97 18.06 1.41
N PHE A 101 -11.95 16.75 1.17
CA PHE A 101 -11.25 15.80 2.03
C PHE A 101 -9.74 16.06 2.06
N VAL A 102 -9.07 16.17 0.91
CA VAL A 102 -7.59 16.32 0.88
C VAL A 102 -7.13 17.65 1.49
N LEU A 103 -7.91 18.73 1.33
CA LEU A 103 -7.64 19.99 2.02
C LEU A 103 -7.81 19.86 3.53
N SER A 104 -8.92 19.25 3.97
CA SER A 104 -9.17 19.01 5.40
C SER A 104 -8.12 18.08 6.02
N LEU A 105 -7.58 17.13 5.25
CA LEU A 105 -6.48 16.26 5.68
C LEU A 105 -5.21 17.06 5.93
N VAL A 106 -4.83 17.98 5.03
CA VAL A 106 -3.66 18.85 5.25
C VAL A 106 -3.85 19.70 6.51
N ASP A 107 -5.03 20.30 6.68
CA ASP A 107 -5.36 21.08 7.88
C ASP A 107 -5.31 20.24 9.17
N LEU A 108 -5.78 18.98 9.10
CA LEU A 108 -5.70 18.03 10.22
C LEU A 108 -4.24 17.72 10.55
N LEU A 109 -3.42 17.38 9.56
CA LEU A 109 -2.01 17.09 9.75
C LEU A 109 -1.28 18.30 10.34
N GLU A 110 -1.47 19.50 9.80
CA GLU A 110 -0.81 20.71 10.28
C GLU A 110 -1.15 21.02 11.75
N ARG A 111 -2.44 20.97 12.12
CA ARG A 111 -2.89 21.19 13.52
C ARG A 111 -2.33 20.18 14.51
N HIS A 112 -1.97 18.98 14.03
CA HIS A 112 -1.47 17.88 14.84
C HIS A 112 0.03 17.63 14.61
N ASN A 113 0.79 18.66 14.24
CA ASN A 113 2.25 18.61 14.05
C ASN A 113 2.69 17.52 13.07
N TRP A 114 1.96 17.35 11.97
CA TRP A 114 2.15 16.34 10.93
C TRP A 114 1.94 14.91 11.38
N ASN A 115 1.09 14.68 12.39
CA ASN A 115 0.63 13.36 12.78
C ASN A 115 -0.87 13.22 12.52
N ILE A 116 -1.30 11.99 12.22
CA ILE A 116 -2.71 11.68 12.13
C ILE A 116 -3.21 11.42 13.55
N PRO A 117 -4.21 12.15 14.08
CA PRO A 117 -4.80 11.85 15.37
C PRO A 117 -5.86 10.74 15.24
N THR A 118 -6.34 10.24 16.37
CA THR A 118 -7.63 9.51 16.39
C THR A 118 -8.76 10.49 16.05
N GLU A 119 -9.94 9.97 15.73
CA GLU A 119 -11.10 10.81 15.38
C GLU A 119 -11.43 11.82 16.50
N ASP A 120 -11.25 11.43 17.77
CA ASP A 120 -11.43 12.26 18.97
C ASP A 120 -10.21 13.15 19.31
N GLY A 121 -9.25 13.27 18.41
CA GLY A 121 -8.12 14.20 18.51
C GLY A 121 -6.97 13.72 19.40
N GLN A 122 -7.01 12.50 19.92
CA GLN A 122 -5.96 11.92 20.75
C GLN A 122 -4.78 11.41 19.90
N ILE A 123 -3.69 11.04 20.58
CA ILE A 123 -2.55 10.38 19.93
C ILE A 123 -3.02 9.05 19.34
N ALA A 124 -2.98 8.94 18.02
CA ALA A 124 -3.28 7.69 17.35
C ALA A 124 -2.08 6.75 17.36
N TRP A 125 -2.41 5.47 17.27
CA TRP A 125 -1.42 4.40 17.18
C TRP A 125 -1.05 4.18 15.70
N VAL A 126 0.25 4.08 15.40
CA VAL A 126 0.77 3.80 14.03
C VAL A 126 0.39 4.89 13.00
N CYS A 127 0.32 6.13 13.46
CA CYS A 127 -0.15 7.30 12.71
C CYS A 127 0.89 8.43 12.67
N GLU A 128 2.12 8.13 13.06
CA GLU A 128 3.23 9.07 13.07
C GLU A 128 3.73 9.32 11.65
N SER A 129 3.63 10.57 11.20
CA SER A 129 4.20 11.04 9.93
C SER A 129 5.14 12.23 10.10
N SER A 130 5.22 12.78 11.32
CA SER A 130 6.11 13.90 11.63
C SER A 130 7.58 13.51 11.68
N GLU A 131 7.87 12.24 11.97
CA GLU A 131 9.21 11.74 12.11
C GLU A 131 10.00 11.79 10.79
N PHE A 132 11.29 12.11 10.90
CA PHE A 132 12.25 12.02 9.79
C PHE A 132 12.72 10.58 9.60
N TRP A 133 11.75 9.67 9.57
CA TRP A 133 11.96 8.26 9.42
C TRP A 133 11.79 7.86 7.94
N PRO A 134 12.68 7.01 7.40
CA PRO A 134 12.54 6.42 6.08
C PRO A 134 11.13 5.90 5.83
N GLY A 135 10.53 6.37 4.74
CA GLY A 135 9.20 6.00 4.32
C GLY A 135 8.04 6.84 4.86
N ARG A 136 7.93 7.05 6.18
CA ARG A 136 6.88 7.92 6.75
C ARG A 136 6.98 9.37 6.25
N SER A 137 8.22 9.84 6.05
CA SER A 137 8.48 11.17 5.49
C SER A 137 7.98 11.34 4.04
N LEU A 138 8.06 10.29 3.22
CA LEU A 138 7.63 10.38 1.81
C LEU A 138 6.12 10.39 1.69
N ARG A 139 5.45 9.63 2.54
CA ARG A 139 3.97 9.59 2.61
C ARG A 139 3.40 10.94 3.01
N LEU A 140 4.05 11.65 3.93
CA LEU A 140 3.67 13.03 4.26
C LEU A 140 3.78 13.95 3.03
N LEU A 141 4.94 13.92 2.37
CA LEU A 141 5.17 14.72 1.15
C LEU A 141 4.15 14.38 0.06
N GLN A 142 3.85 13.10 -0.13
CA GLN A 142 2.85 12.59 -1.06
C GLN A 142 1.45 13.16 -0.76
N MET A 143 1.02 13.12 0.51
CA MET A 143 -0.29 13.63 0.93
C MET A 143 -0.43 15.12 0.63
N VAL A 144 0.57 15.94 0.98
CA VAL A 144 0.51 17.39 0.76
C VAL A 144 0.60 17.74 -0.73
N LEU A 145 1.48 17.09 -1.50
CA LEU A 145 1.59 17.35 -2.93
C LEU A 145 0.34 16.93 -3.71
N THR A 146 -0.31 15.84 -3.29
CA THR A 146 -1.59 15.40 -3.87
C THR A 146 -2.70 16.39 -3.57
N ALA A 147 -2.74 16.94 -2.35
CA ALA A 147 -3.68 18.00 -2.01
C ALA A 147 -3.47 19.24 -2.89
N TYR A 148 -2.22 19.63 -3.19
CA TYR A 148 -1.93 20.70 -4.16
C TYR A 148 -2.43 20.35 -5.57
N HIS A 149 -2.11 19.16 -6.09
CA HIS A 149 -2.55 18.74 -7.44
C HIS A 149 -4.07 18.80 -7.61
N ILE A 150 -4.81 18.37 -6.58
CA ILE A 150 -6.28 18.36 -6.59
C ILE A 150 -6.86 19.76 -6.38
N SER A 151 -6.28 20.56 -5.50
CA SER A 151 -6.85 21.86 -5.10
C SER A 151 -6.45 23.00 -6.04
N GLY A 152 -5.23 22.98 -6.57
CA GLY A 152 -4.56 24.09 -7.25
C GLY A 152 -4.08 25.21 -6.31
N GLU A 153 -4.13 25.00 -5.00
CA GLU A 153 -3.91 26.07 -4.01
C GLU A 153 -2.42 26.32 -3.73
N LYS A 154 -1.94 27.53 -4.05
CA LYS A 154 -0.51 27.88 -4.00
C LYS A 154 0.11 27.77 -2.61
N ASN A 155 -0.64 28.11 -1.56
CA ASN A 155 -0.22 27.94 -0.17
C ASN A 155 0.06 26.47 0.17
N ILE A 156 -0.67 25.51 -0.41
CA ILE A 156 -0.41 24.08 -0.22
C ILE A 156 0.90 23.66 -0.92
N LEU A 157 1.19 24.21 -2.11
CA LEU A 157 2.48 23.99 -2.78
C LEU A 157 3.65 24.59 -1.98
N GLU A 158 3.47 25.79 -1.42
CA GLU A 158 4.47 26.42 -0.56
C GLU A 158 4.71 25.60 0.71
N LEU A 159 3.64 25.07 1.31
CA LEU A 159 3.74 24.15 2.43
C LEU A 159 4.49 22.86 2.06
N TYR A 160 4.17 22.26 0.91
CA TYR A 160 4.89 21.11 0.38
C TYR A 160 6.39 21.41 0.27
N ARG A 161 6.77 22.53 -0.35
CA ARG A 161 8.18 22.94 -0.51
C ARG A 161 8.86 23.14 0.84
N LYS A 162 8.19 23.78 1.79
CA LYS A 162 8.69 23.94 3.16
C LYS A 162 8.99 22.59 3.81
N LEU A 163 8.06 21.63 3.75
CA LEU A 163 8.23 20.28 4.29
C LEU A 163 9.30 19.47 3.54
N ARG A 164 9.39 19.63 2.23
CA ARG A 164 10.37 18.97 1.37
C ARG A 164 11.79 19.42 1.70
N ASP A 165 11.97 20.72 1.88
CA ASP A 165 13.29 21.36 2.02
C ASP A 165 13.76 21.43 3.49
N GLU A 166 12.89 21.11 4.45
CA GLU A 166 13.21 21.21 5.87
C GLU A 166 14.40 20.31 6.28
N ARG A 167 15.21 20.84 7.21
CA ARG A 167 16.43 20.19 7.70
C ARG A 167 17.35 19.74 6.56
N HIS A 168 17.55 20.61 5.57
CA HIS A 168 18.35 20.34 4.36
C HIS A 168 17.81 19.13 3.60
N SER A 169 16.52 19.19 3.26
CA SER A 169 15.83 18.14 2.50
C SER A 169 15.95 16.75 3.13
N ARG A 170 15.94 16.64 4.47
CA ARG A 170 16.12 15.36 5.17
C ARG A 170 15.01 14.36 4.82
N ARG A 171 13.77 14.82 4.61
CA ARG A 171 12.66 13.97 4.17
C ARG A 171 12.91 13.32 2.80
N CYS A 172 13.67 13.99 1.93
CA CYS A 172 14.03 13.52 0.60
C CYS A 172 15.20 12.51 0.61
N ARG A 173 15.97 12.45 1.71
CA ARG A 173 17.18 11.63 1.84
C ARG A 173 16.94 10.24 2.44
N GLY A 174 15.82 10.03 3.12
CA GLY A 174 15.54 8.81 3.89
C GLY A 174 15.16 7.58 3.08
N ILE A 175 15.81 7.29 1.95
CA ILE A 175 15.41 6.17 1.08
C ILE A 175 16.43 5.03 1.02
N VAL A 176 17.70 5.26 1.36
CA VAL A 176 18.74 4.27 1.07
C VAL A 176 19.40 3.81 2.37
N ASN A 177 19.41 2.48 2.57
CA ASN A 177 20.12 1.77 3.64
C ASN A 177 19.56 1.89 5.06
N LEU A 178 18.42 1.27 5.34
CA LEU A 178 18.20 0.72 6.70
C LEU A 178 18.36 -0.81 6.66
N PRO A 179 19.57 -1.33 6.89
CA PRO A 179 19.74 -2.74 7.23
C PRO A 179 18.81 -3.08 8.39
N GLY A 180 17.91 -4.05 8.19
CA GLY A 180 17.14 -4.67 9.26
C GLY A 180 15.68 -4.25 9.47
N TYR A 181 15.18 -3.14 8.88
CA TYR A 181 13.82 -2.66 9.22
C TYR A 181 12.80 -2.64 8.07
N CYS A 182 13.22 -2.61 6.80
CA CYS A 182 12.30 -2.37 5.67
C CYS A 182 12.17 -3.53 4.68
N ASN A 183 12.41 -4.77 5.10
CA ASN A 183 12.29 -5.95 4.23
C ASN A 183 10.85 -6.46 4.05
N MET A 184 9.85 -5.78 4.64
CA MET A 184 8.45 -6.16 4.47
C MET A 184 7.92 -5.58 3.14
N PRO A 185 7.55 -6.43 2.17
CA PRO A 185 7.09 -6.04 0.83
C PRO A 185 5.96 -5.01 0.81
N TYR A 186 5.07 -5.10 1.77
CA TYR A 186 3.99 -4.15 1.91
C TYR A 186 4.47 -2.72 2.17
N PHE A 187 5.53 -2.53 2.96
CA PHE A 187 6.13 -1.21 3.14
C PHE A 187 6.78 -0.71 1.85
N ILE A 188 7.49 -1.60 1.14
CA ILE A 188 8.12 -1.30 -0.15
C ILE A 188 7.06 -0.80 -1.14
N LEU A 189 5.94 -1.51 -1.28
CA LEU A 189 4.84 -1.11 -2.16
C LEU A 189 4.31 0.28 -1.82
N GLN A 190 4.10 0.55 -0.53
CA GLN A 190 3.60 1.86 -0.10
C GLN A 190 4.56 3.00 -0.43
N GLU A 191 5.86 2.79 -0.23
CA GLU A 191 6.87 3.79 -0.59
C GLU A 191 6.92 4.01 -2.10
N GLN A 192 6.79 2.96 -2.88
CA GLN A 192 6.79 3.09 -4.33
C GLN A 192 5.56 3.81 -4.85
N PHE A 193 4.39 3.60 -4.26
CA PHE A 193 3.22 4.43 -4.56
C PHE A 193 3.45 5.90 -4.21
N ALA A 194 4.04 6.17 -3.05
CA ALA A 194 4.34 7.53 -2.61
C ALA A 194 5.32 8.22 -3.59
N ILE A 195 6.44 7.56 -3.92
CA ILE A 195 7.47 8.11 -4.80
C ILE A 195 6.98 8.22 -6.24
N SER A 196 6.23 7.24 -6.76
CA SER A 196 5.63 7.30 -8.10
C SER A 196 4.72 8.53 -8.22
N GLN A 197 3.92 8.79 -7.18
CA GLN A 197 3.07 9.97 -7.14
C GLN A 197 3.89 11.27 -7.01
N LEU A 198 4.92 11.30 -6.17
CA LEU A 198 5.83 12.45 -6.06
C LEU A 198 6.52 12.76 -7.40
N SER A 199 7.08 11.75 -8.08
CA SER A 199 7.70 11.88 -9.41
C SER A 199 6.72 12.41 -10.45
N LYS A 200 5.47 11.92 -10.44
CA LYS A 200 4.44 12.38 -11.39
C LYS A 200 4.04 13.84 -11.17
N LEU A 201 3.83 14.22 -9.91
CA LEU A 201 3.20 15.48 -9.53
C LEU A 201 4.18 16.63 -9.26
N GLU A 202 5.47 16.34 -9.03
CA GLU A 202 6.47 17.35 -8.66
C GLU A 202 6.63 18.41 -9.77
N PRO A 203 6.36 19.69 -9.48
CA PRO A 203 6.54 20.78 -10.44
C PRO A 203 8.01 21.22 -10.64
N ASP A 204 8.90 20.92 -9.69
CA ASP A 204 10.31 21.26 -9.77
C ASP A 204 11.12 20.17 -10.50
N ASN A 205 11.80 20.51 -11.59
CA ASN A 205 12.49 19.51 -12.43
C ASN A 205 13.61 18.76 -11.70
N ASP A 206 14.34 19.42 -10.80
CA ASP A 206 15.45 18.79 -10.08
C ASP A 206 14.92 17.76 -9.08
N TYR A 207 13.87 18.12 -8.36
CA TYR A 207 13.20 17.19 -7.45
C TYR A 207 12.43 16.10 -8.20
N LYS A 208 11.87 16.40 -9.36
CA LYS A 208 11.21 15.40 -10.21
C LYS A 208 12.20 14.35 -10.69
N LEU A 209 13.39 14.78 -11.12
CA LEU A 209 14.49 13.87 -11.44
C LEU A 209 14.90 13.06 -10.21
N LEU A 210 15.06 13.69 -9.04
CA LEU A 210 15.34 12.99 -7.78
C LEU A 210 14.31 11.89 -7.51
N TRP A 211 13.01 12.20 -7.52
CA TRP A 211 11.96 11.20 -7.27
C TRP A 211 11.95 10.07 -8.29
N THR A 212 12.25 10.39 -9.55
CA THR A 212 12.37 9.38 -10.62
C THR A 212 13.53 8.43 -10.38
N LEU A 213 14.70 8.96 -10.01
CA LEU A 213 15.86 8.14 -9.62
C LEU A 213 15.55 7.29 -8.39
N ARG A 214 14.83 7.84 -7.40
CA ARG A 214 14.39 7.07 -6.22
C ARG A 214 13.42 5.95 -6.55
N LEU A 215 12.51 6.19 -7.50
CA LEU A 215 11.59 5.15 -7.96
C LEU A 215 12.36 3.99 -8.59
N HIS A 216 13.41 4.31 -9.34
CA HIS A 216 14.32 3.32 -9.92
C HIS A 216 15.07 2.52 -8.84
N ASP A 217 15.71 3.20 -7.87
CA ASP A 217 16.41 2.56 -6.74
C ASP A 217 15.50 1.54 -6.02
N PHE A 218 14.23 1.93 -5.81
CA PHE A 218 13.24 1.08 -5.14
C PHE A 218 12.81 -0.12 -5.98
N ALA A 219 12.68 0.04 -7.30
CA ALA A 219 12.36 -1.07 -8.18
C ALA A 219 13.49 -2.08 -8.24
N GLU A 220 14.74 -1.63 -8.33
CA GLU A 220 15.90 -2.52 -8.23
C GLU A 220 15.94 -3.28 -6.91
N PHE A 221 15.68 -2.59 -5.79
CA PHE A 221 15.58 -3.24 -4.48
C PHE A 221 14.47 -4.29 -4.44
N ALA A 222 13.29 -3.98 -4.99
CA ALA A 222 12.16 -4.92 -5.05
C ALA A 222 12.49 -6.16 -5.90
N ILE A 223 13.22 -6.00 -7.01
CA ILE A 223 13.70 -7.11 -7.85
C ILE A 223 14.69 -7.97 -7.07
N CYS A 224 15.69 -7.36 -6.42
CA CYS A 224 16.66 -8.09 -5.62
C CYS A 224 15.94 -8.91 -4.54
N ARG A 225 14.95 -8.30 -3.88
CA ARG A 225 14.14 -9.01 -2.88
C ARG A 225 13.30 -10.13 -3.45
N LEU A 226 12.71 -9.95 -4.63
CA LEU A 226 12.00 -11.01 -5.35
C LEU A 226 12.92 -12.18 -5.64
N LYS A 227 14.14 -11.93 -6.12
CA LYS A 227 15.13 -12.98 -6.41
C LYS A 227 15.58 -13.72 -5.15
N GLU A 228 15.71 -13.03 -4.03
CA GLU A 228 16.05 -13.65 -2.75
C GLU A 228 14.93 -14.57 -2.24
N LEU A 229 13.67 -14.13 -2.36
CA LEU A 229 12.50 -14.89 -1.93
C LEU A 229 12.16 -16.03 -2.90
N TYR A 230 12.39 -15.80 -4.18
CA TYR A 230 12.07 -16.69 -5.30
C TYR A 230 13.30 -16.86 -6.19
N PRO A 231 14.30 -17.65 -5.74
CA PRO A 231 15.53 -17.86 -6.49
C PRO A 231 15.30 -18.62 -7.81
N SER A 232 14.11 -19.19 -8.01
CA SER A 232 13.71 -19.79 -9.28
C SER A 232 12.25 -19.44 -9.65
N PRO A 233 11.94 -19.25 -10.95
CA PRO A 233 10.59 -19.03 -11.45
C PRO A 233 9.57 -20.09 -10.99
N GLU A 234 10.01 -21.34 -10.83
CA GLU A 234 9.16 -22.47 -10.45
C GLU A 234 8.60 -22.34 -9.03
N LEU A 235 9.37 -21.77 -8.10
CA LEU A 235 8.89 -21.52 -6.73
C LEU A 235 7.78 -20.48 -6.72
N LEU A 236 7.94 -19.40 -7.49
CA LEU A 236 6.91 -18.38 -7.62
C LEU A 236 5.64 -18.94 -8.28
N GLN A 237 5.80 -19.73 -9.34
CA GLN A 237 4.68 -20.43 -9.99
C GLN A 237 3.98 -21.41 -9.05
N ALA A 238 4.72 -22.14 -8.22
CA ALA A 238 4.16 -23.09 -7.26
C ALA A 238 3.32 -22.38 -6.20
N ASP A 239 3.78 -21.26 -5.65
CA ASP A 239 3.02 -20.44 -4.70
C ASP A 239 1.76 -19.84 -5.34
N ILE A 240 1.87 -19.36 -6.58
CA ILE A 240 0.73 -18.89 -7.38
C ILE A 240 -0.31 -19.99 -7.63
N LYS A 241 0.12 -21.20 -7.97
CA LYS A 241 -0.80 -22.34 -8.14
C LYS A 241 -1.45 -22.74 -6.82
N ARG A 242 -0.68 -22.72 -5.72
CA ARG A 242 -1.19 -23.01 -4.38
C ARG A 242 -2.28 -22.01 -3.99
N LEU A 243 -2.06 -20.72 -4.24
CA LEU A 243 -3.06 -19.68 -4.03
C LEU A 243 -4.36 -19.94 -4.77
N SER A 244 -4.20 -20.29 -6.03
CA SER A 244 -5.31 -20.55 -6.94
C SER A 244 -6.13 -21.74 -6.48
N ALA A 245 -5.48 -22.76 -5.93
CA ALA A 245 -6.15 -23.91 -5.32
C ALA A 245 -6.88 -23.54 -4.01
N LEU A 246 -6.33 -22.61 -3.21
CA LEU A 246 -6.97 -22.13 -1.99
C LEU A 246 -8.29 -21.39 -2.28
N GLN A 247 -8.31 -20.56 -3.33
CA GLN A 247 -9.47 -19.76 -3.71
C GLN A 247 -10.62 -20.61 -4.29
N ASN A 248 -10.29 -21.67 -5.03
CA ASN A 248 -11.28 -22.58 -5.64
C ASN A 248 -11.84 -23.64 -4.67
N GLY A 249 -11.33 -23.73 -3.44
CA GLY A 249 -11.59 -24.82 -2.49
C GLY A 249 -12.59 -24.54 -1.36
N SER A 250 -13.60 -23.69 -1.57
CA SER A 250 -14.52 -23.22 -0.51
C SER A 250 -15.43 -24.29 0.14
N ASN A 251 -15.34 -25.57 -0.25
CA ASN A 251 -16.12 -26.67 0.36
C ASN A 251 -15.28 -27.79 1.02
N GLY A 252 -13.97 -27.60 1.23
CA GLY A 252 -13.08 -28.69 1.67
C GLY A 252 -12.31 -28.50 2.99
N TRP A 253 -12.59 -27.47 3.80
CA TRP A 253 -11.78 -27.17 4.99
C TRP A 253 -12.24 -27.89 6.27
N GLN A 254 -12.09 -29.22 6.27
CA GLN A 254 -11.68 -29.93 7.50
C GLN A 254 -10.28 -30.49 7.25
N THR A 255 -9.24 -29.68 7.44
CA THR A 255 -7.88 -30.20 7.58
C THR A 255 -7.19 -29.59 8.79
N SER A 256 -6.69 -30.52 9.59
CA SER A 256 -6.14 -30.45 10.93
C SER A 256 -4.81 -29.70 10.98
N TYR A 257 -4.80 -28.51 11.58
CA TYR A 257 -3.65 -28.08 12.37
C TYR A 257 -4.01 -28.32 13.83
N THR A 258 -3.26 -29.19 14.49
CA THR A 258 -3.48 -29.49 15.90
C THR A 258 -2.95 -28.35 16.76
N GLU A 259 -3.46 -28.17 17.97
CA GLU A 259 -2.88 -27.22 18.93
C GLU A 259 -1.38 -27.45 19.18
N GLN A 260 -0.91 -28.69 18.97
CA GLN A 260 0.49 -29.06 19.07
C GLN A 260 1.36 -28.39 18.00
N ASP A 261 0.88 -28.33 16.75
CA ASP A 261 1.58 -27.64 15.65
C ASP A 261 1.75 -26.13 15.95
N TYR A 262 0.79 -25.54 16.66
CA TYR A 262 0.83 -24.15 17.12
C TYR A 262 1.75 -23.94 18.33
N ALA A 263 1.95 -24.97 19.17
CA ALA A 263 2.84 -24.92 20.32
C ALA A 263 4.31 -25.07 19.89
N ASP A 264 4.60 -26.00 18.99
CA ASP A 264 5.96 -26.31 18.55
C ASP A 264 6.59 -25.13 17.79
N ARG A 265 5.83 -24.45 16.93
CA ARG A 265 6.31 -23.23 16.25
C ARG A 265 6.51 -22.05 17.19
N ARG A 266 5.63 -21.87 18.19
CA ARG A 266 5.80 -20.82 19.22
C ARG A 266 7.11 -21.00 19.99
N ASN A 267 7.49 -22.25 20.24
CA ASN A 267 8.73 -22.57 20.93
C ASN A 267 9.96 -22.37 20.03
N GLN A 268 9.86 -22.68 18.72
CA GLN A 268 10.92 -22.43 17.76
C GLN A 268 11.26 -20.93 17.62
N THR A 269 10.24 -20.07 17.49
CA THR A 269 10.45 -18.61 17.41
C THR A 269 11.02 -18.02 18.71
N LYS A 270 10.67 -18.58 19.88
CA LYS A 270 11.27 -18.18 21.16
C LYS A 270 12.76 -18.51 21.25
N VAL A 271 13.18 -19.66 20.71
CA VAL A 271 14.59 -20.08 20.69
C VAL A 271 15.40 -19.20 19.75
N GLU A 272 14.86 -18.84 18.59
CA GLU A 272 15.51 -17.96 17.62
C GLU A 272 15.69 -16.54 18.15
N MET A 273 14.76 -16.04 18.98
CA MET A 273 14.81 -14.69 19.55
C MET A 273 15.55 -14.59 20.88
N GLY A 274 15.72 -15.69 21.62
CA GLY A 274 16.44 -15.69 22.90
C GLY A 274 17.97 -15.64 22.79
N ALA A 275 18.53 -15.78 21.58
CA ALA A 275 19.97 -15.86 21.36
C ALA A 275 20.66 -14.50 21.17
N GLN A 276 19.90 -13.41 21.10
CA GLN A 276 20.43 -12.05 21.06
C GLN A 276 19.51 -11.21 21.94
N LEU A 277 20.04 -10.61 23.00
CA LEU A 277 19.69 -9.27 23.50
C LEU A 277 20.23 -9.07 24.92
N ASP A 278 21.26 -8.23 25.02
CA ASP A 278 21.65 -7.53 26.24
C ASP A 278 21.92 -6.07 25.82
N SER A 279 20.97 -5.15 26.04
CA SER A 279 21.12 -3.71 25.76
C SER A 279 19.87 -2.89 26.17
N THR A 280 20.11 -1.66 26.64
CA THR A 280 19.18 -0.74 27.35
C THR A 280 18.42 0.27 26.46
N SER A 281 17.30 0.78 26.98
CA SER A 281 16.44 1.95 26.60
C SER A 281 16.53 2.60 25.20
N GLN A 282 15.34 2.83 24.62
CA GLN A 282 14.97 3.12 23.21
C GLN A 282 14.79 1.87 22.36
N GLU A 283 15.74 0.93 22.37
CA GLU A 283 15.55 -0.42 21.80
C GLU A 283 14.34 -1.11 22.45
N ASN A 284 14.08 -0.88 23.73
CA ASN A 284 12.92 -1.45 24.43
C ASN A 284 11.56 -0.87 24.03
N ALA A 285 11.51 0.29 23.36
CA ALA A 285 10.27 0.84 22.79
C ALA A 285 10.04 0.25 21.39
N ASP A 286 11.11 0.18 20.58
CA ASP A 286 11.10 -0.44 19.26
C ASP A 286 10.84 -1.96 19.34
N LEU A 287 11.39 -2.64 20.36
CA LEU A 287 11.14 -4.05 20.68
C LEU A 287 9.77 -4.29 21.32
N ARG A 288 9.13 -3.27 21.92
CA ARG A 288 7.74 -3.40 22.36
C ARG A 288 6.77 -3.32 21.19
N THR A 289 7.04 -2.45 20.22
CA THR A 289 6.29 -2.37 18.94
C THR A 289 6.55 -3.61 18.08
N ALA A 290 7.81 -4.02 17.89
CA ALA A 290 8.18 -5.24 17.19
C ALA A 290 7.69 -6.51 17.92
N GLY A 291 7.82 -6.56 19.25
CA GLY A 291 7.30 -7.65 20.09
C GLY A 291 5.78 -7.71 20.13
N PHE A 292 5.08 -6.60 19.85
CA PHE A 292 3.63 -6.61 19.66
C PHE A 292 3.25 -7.05 18.25
N CYS A 293 3.95 -6.60 17.19
CA CYS A 293 3.81 -7.18 15.85
C CYS A 293 4.02 -8.69 15.90
N VAL A 294 5.06 -9.16 16.60
CA VAL A 294 5.34 -10.59 16.84
C VAL A 294 4.19 -11.28 17.61
N ARG A 295 3.60 -10.65 18.64
CA ARG A 295 2.47 -11.23 19.40
C ARG A 295 1.14 -11.22 18.64
N ALA A 296 0.87 -10.20 17.83
CA ALA A 296 -0.26 -10.13 16.91
C ALA A 296 -0.09 -11.17 15.78
N THR A 297 1.14 -11.36 15.28
CA THR A 297 1.46 -12.43 14.32
C THR A 297 1.39 -13.82 14.97
N ALA A 298 1.68 -13.98 16.26
CA ALA A 298 1.60 -15.27 16.96
C ALA A 298 0.16 -15.75 17.18
N GLN A 299 -0.85 -14.88 17.05
CA GLN A 299 -2.25 -15.24 17.25
C GLN A 299 -2.90 -15.86 16.00
N ASN A 300 -2.28 -15.76 14.82
CA ASN A 300 -2.73 -16.50 13.63
C ASN A 300 -1.59 -16.82 12.65
N PRO A 301 -0.79 -17.87 12.90
CA PRO A 301 0.31 -18.32 12.03
C PRO A 301 -0.10 -18.63 10.58
N ARG A 302 -1.37 -18.94 10.34
CA ARG A 302 -1.94 -19.22 9.02
C ARG A 302 -2.03 -17.95 8.16
N ILE A 303 -2.55 -16.85 8.72
CA ILE A 303 -2.57 -15.54 8.05
C ILE A 303 -1.15 -15.07 7.74
N ASN A 304 -0.15 -15.36 8.57
CA ASN A 304 1.24 -15.01 8.26
C ASN A 304 1.84 -15.84 7.12
N HIS A 305 1.50 -17.13 7.04
CA HIS A 305 1.94 -17.96 5.93
C HIS A 305 1.29 -17.48 4.62
N GLU A 306 0.01 -17.14 4.68
CA GLU A 306 -0.76 -16.58 3.56
C GLU A 306 -0.38 -15.12 3.24
N MET A 307 0.17 -14.33 4.16
CA MET A 307 0.71 -12.99 3.84
C MET A 307 2.14 -13.06 3.29
N LYS A 308 3.01 -13.91 3.87
CA LYS A 308 4.43 -14.01 3.47
C LYS A 308 4.67 -14.74 2.14
N CYS A 309 3.89 -15.77 1.81
CA CYS A 309 4.17 -16.59 0.61
C CYS A 309 3.46 -16.09 -0.67
N VAL A 310 2.66 -15.03 -0.59
CA VAL A 310 1.60 -14.74 -1.57
C VAL A 310 1.50 -13.25 -1.86
N ARG A 311 1.31 -12.46 -0.79
CA ARG A 311 1.08 -11.03 -0.88
C ARG A 311 2.39 -10.33 -1.20
N GLU A 312 3.45 -10.79 -0.56
CA GLU A 312 4.83 -10.33 -0.75
C GLU A 312 5.30 -10.30 -2.21
N PRO A 313 5.26 -11.41 -2.99
CA PRO A 313 5.68 -11.36 -4.39
C PRO A 313 4.81 -10.44 -5.25
N LEU A 314 3.49 -10.37 -5.03
CA LEU A 314 2.60 -9.50 -5.82
C LEU A 314 2.86 -8.02 -5.54
N GLU A 315 3.13 -7.66 -4.30
CA GLU A 315 3.48 -6.31 -3.89
C GLU A 315 4.84 -5.88 -4.46
N LEU A 316 5.82 -6.79 -4.51
CA LEU A 316 7.13 -6.55 -5.13
C LEU A 316 7.08 -6.52 -6.66
N LEU A 317 6.23 -7.33 -7.27
CA LEU A 317 5.98 -7.27 -8.70
C LEU A 317 5.29 -5.95 -9.08
N HIS A 318 4.38 -5.44 -8.25
CA HIS A 318 3.64 -4.23 -8.55
C HIS A 318 4.57 -3.02 -8.48
N SER A 319 5.39 -3.06 -7.43
CA SER A 319 6.53 -2.19 -7.25
C SER A 319 7.38 -2.07 -8.53
N PHE A 320 7.85 -3.21 -9.06
CA PHE A 320 8.62 -3.26 -10.31
C PHE A 320 7.95 -2.54 -11.49
N LEU A 321 6.64 -2.72 -11.67
CA LEU A 321 5.95 -2.14 -12.82
C LEU A 321 5.77 -0.64 -12.74
N LEU A 322 5.73 -0.06 -11.54
CA LEU A 322 5.54 1.38 -11.36
C LEU A 322 6.75 2.20 -11.85
N ALA A 323 7.95 1.61 -11.92
CA ALA A 323 9.18 2.34 -12.23
C ALA A 323 9.45 2.64 -13.71
N ASP A 324 8.63 2.12 -14.62
CA ASP A 324 8.70 2.43 -16.06
C ASP A 324 10.08 2.28 -16.72
N ASN A 325 10.88 1.35 -16.20
CA ASN A 325 12.16 1.01 -16.79
C ASN A 325 11.97 -0.12 -17.82
N LYS A 326 12.11 0.23 -19.11
CA LYS A 326 11.97 -0.69 -20.24
C LYS A 326 12.95 -1.87 -20.20
N GLU A 327 14.21 -1.65 -19.83
CA GLU A 327 15.23 -2.71 -19.77
C GLU A 327 14.90 -3.74 -18.67
N LEU A 328 14.44 -3.24 -17.52
CA LEU A 328 13.98 -4.08 -16.43
C LEU A 328 12.73 -4.87 -16.84
N ILE A 329 11.74 -4.21 -17.47
CA ILE A 329 10.53 -4.84 -18.02
C ILE A 329 10.88 -5.89 -19.08
N ASP A 330 11.81 -5.62 -19.98
CA ASP A 330 12.20 -6.53 -21.05
C ASP A 330 12.96 -7.77 -20.52
N THR A 331 13.70 -7.60 -19.43
CA THR A 331 14.48 -8.66 -18.77
C THR A 331 13.60 -9.54 -17.88
N PHE A 332 12.91 -8.92 -16.92
CA PHE A 332 12.10 -9.64 -15.93
C PHE A 332 10.67 -9.87 -16.36
N GLY A 333 10.10 -8.98 -17.17
CA GLY A 333 8.75 -9.16 -17.70
C GLY A 333 8.65 -10.42 -18.54
N LYS A 334 9.68 -10.81 -19.31
CA LYS A 334 9.66 -12.08 -20.07
C LYS A 334 9.60 -13.31 -19.16
N GLU A 335 10.28 -13.29 -18.02
CA GLU A 335 10.32 -14.41 -17.06
C GLU A 335 9.09 -14.43 -16.14
N LEU A 336 8.64 -13.26 -15.70
CA LEU A 336 7.56 -13.11 -14.72
C LEU A 336 6.18 -13.04 -15.40
N TRP A 337 6.09 -12.69 -16.69
CA TRP A 337 4.80 -12.58 -17.38
C TRP A 337 4.04 -13.90 -17.52
N PRO A 338 4.65 -15.04 -17.90
CA PRO A 338 3.95 -16.32 -17.90
C PRO A 338 3.36 -16.66 -16.52
N ILE A 339 4.11 -16.32 -15.47
CA ILE A 339 3.75 -16.57 -14.07
C ILE A 339 2.59 -15.68 -13.63
N ALA A 340 2.66 -14.39 -13.95
CA ALA A 340 1.61 -13.43 -13.69
C ALA A 340 0.34 -13.81 -14.47
N LYS A 341 0.46 -14.15 -15.75
CA LYS A 341 -0.65 -14.57 -16.61
C LYS A 341 -1.37 -15.81 -16.08
N ASP A 342 -0.65 -16.83 -15.62
CA ASP A 342 -1.23 -18.02 -14.99
C ASP A 342 -2.04 -17.62 -13.74
N TYR A 343 -1.47 -16.79 -12.86
CA TYR A 343 -2.17 -16.27 -11.68
C TYR A 343 -3.45 -15.51 -12.02
N TYR A 344 -3.49 -14.77 -13.13
CA TYR A 344 -4.67 -13.99 -13.55
C TYR A 344 -5.78 -14.83 -14.18
N SER A 345 -5.44 -15.91 -14.88
CA SER A 345 -6.44 -16.83 -15.44
C SER A 345 -7.33 -17.50 -14.37
N ILE A 346 -6.83 -17.52 -13.13
CA ILE A 346 -7.54 -18.07 -11.97
C ILE A 346 -8.51 -17.05 -11.37
N ILE A 347 -8.19 -15.77 -11.46
CA ILE A 347 -8.90 -14.68 -10.82
C ILE A 347 -10.17 -14.26 -11.57
N ASP A 348 -10.22 -14.50 -12.88
CA ASP A 348 -11.35 -14.16 -13.76
C ASP A 348 -12.62 -15.03 -13.50
N ASN A 349 -12.53 -16.01 -12.60
CA ASN A 349 -13.63 -16.88 -12.20
C ASN A 349 -14.21 -16.48 -10.81
N ASP A 350 -15.09 -15.47 -10.79
CA ASP A 350 -16.05 -15.20 -9.69
C ASP A 350 -15.48 -15.14 -8.25
N VAL A 351 -14.32 -14.49 -8.06
CA VAL A 351 -13.65 -14.39 -6.75
C VAL A 351 -14.16 -13.21 -5.89
N ASN A 352 -14.26 -13.43 -4.58
CA ASN A 352 -14.62 -12.43 -3.57
C ASN A 352 -13.65 -11.22 -3.61
N PRO A 353 -14.14 -9.97 -3.75
CA PRO A 353 -13.35 -8.73 -3.75
C PRO A 353 -12.32 -8.58 -2.61
N GLN A 354 -12.55 -9.21 -1.47
CA GLN A 354 -11.68 -9.12 -0.28
C GLN A 354 -10.32 -9.83 -0.45
N GLU A 355 -10.21 -10.81 -1.36
CA GLU A 355 -8.97 -11.58 -1.57
C GLU A 355 -8.13 -11.06 -2.77
N LEU A 356 -8.63 -10.06 -3.49
CA LEU A 356 -8.20 -9.71 -4.85
C LEU A 356 -7.23 -8.53 -4.96
N CYS A 357 -6.79 -7.95 -3.84
CA CYS A 357 -6.30 -6.57 -3.85
C CYS A 357 -4.90 -6.32 -4.46
N ALA A 358 -3.94 -7.24 -4.27
CA ALA A 358 -2.60 -7.08 -4.83
C ALA A 358 -2.50 -7.63 -6.26
N ALA A 359 -3.27 -8.68 -6.54
CA ALA A 359 -3.23 -9.47 -7.76
C ALA A 359 -3.67 -8.71 -9.01
N HIS A 360 -4.89 -8.17 -8.99
CA HIS A 360 -5.44 -7.44 -10.12
C HIS A 360 -4.62 -6.21 -10.49
N SER A 361 -3.97 -5.60 -9.48
CA SER A 361 -3.25 -4.36 -9.71
C SER A 361 -2.01 -4.54 -10.60
N LEU A 362 -1.42 -5.72 -10.50
CA LEU A 362 -0.22 -6.11 -11.21
C LEU A 362 -0.50 -6.52 -12.66
N ALA A 363 -1.57 -7.29 -12.91
CA ALA A 363 -1.96 -7.77 -14.25
C ALA A 363 -2.08 -6.63 -15.24
N ASN A 364 -2.68 -5.57 -14.72
CA ASN A 364 -3.16 -4.45 -15.48
C ASN A 364 -2.03 -3.46 -15.79
N LEU A 365 -0.98 -3.39 -14.97
CA LEU A 365 0.19 -2.58 -15.32
C LEU A 365 1.07 -3.27 -16.38
N VAL A 366 1.21 -4.60 -16.36
CA VAL A 366 2.05 -5.31 -17.35
C VAL A 366 1.39 -5.29 -18.73
N ALA A 367 0.09 -5.65 -18.82
CA ALA A 367 -0.62 -5.73 -20.09
C ALA A 367 -0.59 -4.40 -20.86
N VAL A 368 -0.71 -3.29 -20.14
CA VAL A 368 -0.66 -1.92 -20.69
C VAL A 368 0.72 -1.58 -21.23
N LYS A 369 1.79 -1.90 -20.50
CA LYS A 369 3.16 -1.60 -20.93
C LYS A 369 3.62 -2.45 -22.10
N MET A 370 3.11 -3.69 -22.23
CA MET A 370 3.40 -4.51 -23.39
C MET A 370 2.66 -4.04 -24.65
N GLN A 371 1.40 -3.59 -24.53
CA GLN A 371 0.66 -2.99 -25.64
C GLN A 371 1.24 -1.65 -26.12
N MET A 372 1.92 -0.90 -25.24
CA MET A 372 2.62 0.33 -25.62
C MET A 372 3.98 0.09 -26.31
N ASN A 373 4.55 -1.12 -26.20
CA ASN A 373 5.85 -1.48 -26.79
C ASN A 373 5.72 -2.38 -28.04
N SER A 374 4.51 -2.82 -28.39
CA SER A 374 4.15 -3.48 -29.65
C SER A 374 3.54 -2.48 -30.62
#